data_AF-A0A8T4RD51-F1
#
_entry.id   AF-A0A8T4RD51-F1
#
_cell.length_a   1.000
_cell.length_b   1.000
_cell.length_c   1.000
_cell.angle_alpha   90.00
_cell.angle_beta   90.00
_cell.angle_gamma   90.00
#
_symmetry.space_group_name_H-M   'P 1'
#
loop_
_entity.id
_entity.type
_entity.pdbx_description
1 polymer ?
#
loop_
_entity_poly.entity_id
_entity_poly.type
_entity_poly.pdbx_seq_one_letter_code
_entity_poly.pdbx_strand_id
1 'polypeptide(L)'
;MDAVTVKFEDTFLHVVEKAMKEHNYTTKAEFIREAIRDKLKELEKEKYLMRAIKLHGAGKDKHNITDEDLHQARERAVNDLAEELGVKLN
;
A
#
# COMPACT_ATOMS: atom_id res chain seq x y z
N MET A 1 23.61 -1.10 3.77
CA MET A 1 22.55 -1.35 4.77
C MET A 1 23.07 -0.83 6.08
N ASP A 2 22.29 -0.01 6.76
CA ASP A 2 22.64 0.47 8.10
C ASP A 2 22.06 -0.47 9.15
N ALA A 3 22.79 -0.69 10.24
CA ALA A 3 22.34 -1.56 11.32
C ALA A 3 21.38 -0.83 12.26
N VAL A 4 20.28 -1.49 12.61
CA VAL A 4 19.31 -1.01 13.59
C VAL A 4 19.11 -2.09 14.64
N THR A 5 19.13 -1.69 15.92
CA THR A 5 18.84 -2.59 17.04
C THR A 5 17.44 -2.34 17.55
N VAL A 6 16.68 -3.42 17.70
CA VAL A 6 15.33 -3.42 18.25
C VAL A 6 15.24 -4.45 19.37
N LYS A 7 14.44 -4.15 20.39
CA LYS A 7 14.17 -5.07 21.50
C LYS A 7 12.73 -5.56 21.40
N PHE A 8 12.55 -6.87 21.59
CA PHE A 8 11.26 -7.52 21.59
C PHE A 8 11.09 -8.28 22.90
N GLU A 9 9.84 -8.52 23.29
CA GLU A 9 9.54 -9.45 24.37
C GLU A 9 9.91 -10.88 23.94
N ASP A 10 10.41 -11.69 24.88
CA ASP A 10 10.85 -13.06 24.60
C ASP A 10 9.72 -13.93 24.04
N THR A 11 8.51 -13.78 24.60
CA THR A 11 7.29 -14.46 24.13
C THR A 11 7.00 -14.13 22.67
N PHE A 12 7.16 -12.88 22.27
CA PHE A 12 6.96 -12.45 20.89
C PHE A 12 8.04 -13.01 19.96
N LEU A 13 9.30 -13.08 20.40
CA LEU A 13 10.38 -13.69 19.62
C LEU A 13 10.09 -15.16 19.31
N HIS A 14 9.51 -15.91 20.24
CA HIS A 14 9.10 -17.29 19.97
C HIS A 14 8.02 -17.40 18.90
N VAL A 15 7.07 -16.46 18.88
CA VAL A 15 6.06 -16.39 17.82
C VAL A 15 6.70 -16.09 16.46
N VAL A 16 7.64 -15.15 16.42
CA VAL A 16 8.42 -14.82 15.20
C VAL A 16 9.18 -16.03 14.69
N GLU A 17 9.89 -16.75 15.57
CA GLU A 17 10.65 -17.95 15.19
C GLU A 17 9.76 -19.07 14.65
N LYS A 18 8.56 -19.23 15.20
CA LYS A 18 7.57 -20.19 14.69
C LYS A 18 7.10 -19.81 13.29
N ALA A 19 6.70 -18.55 13.09
CA ALA A 19 6.29 -18.04 11.79
C ALA A 19 7.41 -18.16 10.74
N MET A 20 8.66 -17.88 11.13
CA MET A 20 9.82 -18.05 10.26
C MET A 20 9.97 -19.50 9.77
N LYS A 21 9.81 -20.49 10.65
CA LYS A 21 9.91 -21.91 10.28
C LYS A 21 8.77 -22.32 9.34
N GLU A 22 7.54 -21.86 9.62
CA GLU A 22 6.36 -22.18 8.81
C GLU A 22 6.48 -21.63 7.38
N HIS A 23 7.14 -20.48 7.22
CA HIS A 23 7.30 -19.81 5.93
C HIS A 23 8.72 -19.92 5.34
N ASN A 24 9.55 -20.85 5.86
CA ASN A 24 10.90 -21.15 5.37
C ASN A 24 11.87 -19.96 5.32
N TYR A 25 11.76 -19.04 6.27
CA TYR A 25 12.73 -17.95 6.41
C TYR A 25 14.04 -18.43 7.00
N THR A 26 15.15 -18.02 6.39
CA THR A 26 16.49 -18.47 6.81
C THR A 26 17.02 -17.64 7.98
N THR A 27 16.70 -16.34 8.02
CA THR A 27 17.22 -15.43 9.06
C THR A 27 16.15 -14.49 9.62
N LYS A 28 16.28 -14.12 10.89
CA LYS A 28 15.40 -13.12 11.55
C LYS A 28 15.48 -11.76 10.83
N ALA A 29 16.66 -11.39 10.36
CA ALA A 29 16.89 -10.13 9.67
C ALA A 29 16.18 -10.07 8.30
N GLU A 30 16.09 -11.20 7.59
CA GLU A 30 15.30 -11.30 6.36
C GLU A 30 13.81 -11.17 6.67
N PHE A 31 13.30 -11.98 7.59
CA PHE A 31 11.89 -11.93 8.02
C PHE A 31 11.45 -10.53 8.44
N ILE A 32 12.23 -9.88 9.31
CA ILE A 32 11.90 -8.54 9.81
C ILE A 32 11.95 -7.50 8.67
N ARG A 33 12.92 -7.59 7.75
CA ARG A 33 13.00 -6.66 6.61
C ARG A 33 11.80 -6.80 5.68
N GLU A 34 11.36 -8.01 5.39
CA GLU A 34 10.19 -8.24 4.55
C GLU A 34 8.91 -7.77 5.24
N ALA A 35 8.73 -8.11 6.52
CA ALA A 35 7.60 -7.64 7.31
C ALA A 35 7.50 -6.10 7.34
N ILE A 36 8.64 -5.40 7.52
CA ILE A 36 8.68 -3.93 7.47
C ILE A 36 8.30 -3.42 6.06
N ARG A 37 8.83 -4.03 5.00
CA ARG A 37 8.53 -3.64 3.62
C ARG A 37 7.05 -3.80 3.30
N ASP A 38 6.44 -4.90 3.73
CA ASP A 38 5.03 -5.16 3.50
C ASP A 38 4.15 -4.20 4.31
N LYS A 39 4.52 -3.91 5.57
CA LYS A 39 3.79 -2.90 6.36
C LYS A 39 3.87 -1.50 5.74
N LEU A 40 5.02 -1.12 5.19
CA LEU A 40 5.14 0.17 4.49
C LEU A 40 4.24 0.25 3.26
N LYS A 41 4.18 -0.82 2.45
CA LYS A 41 3.27 -0.89 1.30
C LYS A 41 1.80 -0.81 1.72
N GLU A 42 1.43 -1.49 2.79
CA GLU A 42 0.06 -1.46 3.34
C GLU A 42 -0.32 -0.04 3.80
N LEU A 43 0.55 0.62 4.57
CA LEU A 43 0.33 2.00 5.03
C LEU A 43 0.20 2.99 3.86
N GLU A 44 0.99 2.79 2.81
CA GLU A 44 0.91 3.60 1.60
C GLU A 44 -0.41 3.37 0.86
N LYS A 45 -0.84 2.11 0.71
CA LYS A 45 -2.14 1.75 0.12
C LYS A 45 -3.31 2.35 0.91
N GLU A 46 -3.27 2.26 2.24
CA GLU A 46 -4.29 2.88 3.12
C GLU A 46 -4.36 4.39 2.89
N LYS A 47 -3.22 5.08 2.78
CA LYS A 47 -3.16 6.51 2.48
C LYS A 47 -3.78 6.85 1.13
N TYR A 48 -3.48 6.08 0.09
CA TYR A 48 -4.10 6.28 -1.23
C TYR A 48 -5.59 6.01 -1.21
N LEU A 49 -6.04 4.95 -0.53
CA LEU A 49 -7.45 4.64 -0.39
C LEU A 49 -8.19 5.75 0.36
N MET A 50 -7.63 6.28 1.45
CA MET A 50 -8.21 7.43 2.15
C MET A 50 -8.28 8.68 1.27
N ARG A 51 -7.27 8.93 0.43
CA ARG A 51 -7.31 10.02 -0.56
C ARG A 51 -8.39 9.80 -1.60
N ALA A 52 -8.50 8.60 -2.16
CA ALA A 52 -9.54 8.24 -3.11
C ALA A 52 -10.94 8.38 -2.49
N ILE A 53 -11.15 7.88 -1.27
CA ILE A 53 -12.40 8.05 -0.51
C ILE A 53 -12.69 9.52 -0.25
N LYS A 54 -11.70 10.35 0.10
CA LYS A 54 -11.91 11.79 0.28
C LYS A 54 -12.27 12.49 -1.02
N LEU A 55 -11.65 12.13 -2.14
CA LEU A 55 -11.99 12.66 -3.45
C LEU A 55 -13.41 12.23 -3.88
N HIS A 56 -13.76 10.97 -3.66
CA HIS A 56 -15.10 10.44 -3.95
C HIS A 56 -16.19 10.96 -2.99
N GLY A 57 -15.87 11.13 -1.71
CA GLY A 57 -16.76 11.64 -0.66
C GLY A 57 -16.98 13.15 -0.76
N ALA A 58 -15.92 13.91 -1.07
CA ALA A 58 -16.05 15.33 -1.42
C ALA A 58 -16.87 15.54 -2.70
N GLY A 59 -16.92 14.53 -3.57
CA GLY A 59 -17.79 14.50 -4.74
C GLY A 59 -19.25 14.22 -4.40
N LYS A 60 -19.51 13.24 -3.53
CA LYS A 60 -20.87 12.82 -3.15
C LYS A 60 -21.66 13.88 -2.37
N ASP A 61 -20.99 14.65 -1.51
CA ASP A 61 -21.66 15.65 -0.68
C ASP A 61 -21.79 17.02 -1.36
N LYS A 62 -21.11 17.27 -2.50
CA LYS A 62 -21.15 18.59 -3.16
C LYS A 62 -21.91 18.63 -4.48
N HIS A 63 -22.01 17.55 -5.25
CA HIS A 63 -22.81 17.56 -6.49
C HIS A 63 -23.36 16.16 -6.78
N ASN A 64 -24.55 16.06 -7.37
CA ASN A 64 -25.10 14.82 -7.91
C ASN A 64 -24.18 14.33 -9.04
N ILE A 65 -23.09 13.65 -8.70
CA ILE A 65 -22.14 13.08 -9.67
C ILE A 65 -22.87 11.99 -10.44
N THR A 66 -22.96 12.19 -11.76
CA THR A 66 -23.59 11.27 -12.69
C THR A 66 -22.59 10.22 -13.19
N ASP A 67 -23.09 9.15 -13.80
CA ASP A 67 -22.23 8.09 -14.38
C ASP A 67 -21.28 8.64 -15.47
N GLU A 68 -21.69 9.71 -16.16
CA GLU A 68 -20.87 10.41 -17.16
C GLU A 68 -19.68 11.12 -16.54
N ASP A 69 -19.88 11.79 -15.40
CA ASP A 69 -18.80 12.45 -14.64
C ASP A 69 -17.78 11.42 -14.14
N LEU A 70 -18.26 10.23 -13.72
CA LEU A 70 -17.42 9.11 -13.32
C LEU A 70 -16.62 8.54 -14.50
N HIS A 71 -17.20 8.47 -15.71
CA HIS A 71 -16.50 8.01 -16.90
C HIS A 71 -15.37 8.98 -17.27
N GLN A 72 -15.62 10.28 -17.27
CA GLN A 72 -14.62 11.29 -17.61
C GLN A 72 -13.49 11.35 -16.57
N ALA A 73 -13.82 11.19 -15.28
CA ALA A 73 -12.81 11.13 -14.22
C ALA A 73 -11.89 9.91 -14.36
N ARG A 74 -12.44 8.76 -14.77
CA ARG A 74 -11.66 7.54 -15.04
C ARG A 74 -10.74 7.71 -16.25
N GLU A 75 -11.23 8.28 -17.35
CA GLU A 75 -10.37 8.55 -18.52
C GLU A 75 -9.22 9.49 -18.18
N ARG A 76 -9.48 10.56 -17.43
CA ARG A 76 -8.42 11.48 -16.99
C ARG A 76 -7.38 10.78 -16.11
N ALA A 77 -7.83 10.01 -15.12
CA ALA A 77 -6.91 9.27 -14.25
C ALA A 77 -6.06 8.25 -15.02
N VAL A 78 -6.62 7.60 -16.05
CA VAL A 78 -5.90 6.65 -16.90
C VAL A 78 -4.89 7.36 -17.81
N ASN A 79 -5.25 8.52 -18.36
CA ASN A 79 -4.34 9.33 -19.18
C ASN A 79 -3.18 9.90 -18.36
N ASP A 80 -3.45 10.46 -17.18
CA ASP A 80 -2.43 11.00 -16.27
C ASP A 80 -1.43 9.90 -15.87
N LEU A 81 -1.94 8.70 -15.56
CA LEU A 81 -1.13 7.54 -15.22
C LEU A 81 -0.30 7.03 -16.42
N ALA A 82 -0.86 7.08 -17.62
CA ALA A 82 -0.16 6.69 -18.84
C ALA A 82 0.96 7.68 -19.20
N GLU A 83 0.75 8.97 -18.98
CA GLU A 83 1.77 10.01 -19.12
C GLU A 83 2.91 9.82 -18.10
N GLU A 84 2.57 9.56 -16.83
CA GLU A 84 3.56 9.28 -15.77
C GLU A 84 4.39 8.01 -16.06
N LEU A 85 3.76 6.99 -16.63
CA LEU A 85 4.42 5.72 -16.98
C LEU A 85 5.05 5.71 -18.38
N GLY A 86 4.91 6.80 -19.15
CA GLY A 86 5.43 6.90 -20.51
C GLY A 86 4.81 5.92 -21.50
N VAL A 87 3.59 5.45 -21.24
CA VAL A 87 2.86 4.47 -22.07
C VAL A 87 1.90 5.21 -22.98
N LYS A 88 1.93 4.91 -24.29
CA LYS A 88 0.91 5.42 -25.22
C LYS A 88 -0.35 4.57 -25.11
N LEU A 89 -1.46 5.20 -24.75
CA LEU A 89 -2.79 4.62 -24.89
C LEU A 89 -3.23 4.76 -26.36
N ASN A 90 -3.73 3.67 -26.94
CA ASN A 90 -4.25 3.62 -28.32
C ASN A 90 -5.76 3.85 -28.34
#